data_AF-A0A3D9AKF3-F1
#
_entry.id   AF-A0A3D9AKF3-F1
#
_cell.length_a   1.000
_cell.length_b   1.000
_cell.length_c   1.000
_cell.angle_alpha   90.00
_cell.angle_beta   90.00
_cell.angle_gamma   90.00
#
_symmetry.space_group_name_H-M   'P 1'
#
loop_
_entity.id
_entity.type
_entity.pdbx_description
1 polymer ?
#
loop_
_entity_poly.entity_id
_entity_poly.type
_entity_poly.pdbx_seq_one_letter_code
_entity_poly.pdbx_strand_id
1 'polypeptide(L)'
;MRLYRNAKNTSNGLAMQIDDLTYVYSGNKLTKVTDASQNYLGYTGGGNTIGYDLNGNMTSHIDKNLKSISYNHLNLPNSFKSNSTG
;
A
#
# COMPACT_ATOMS: atom_id res chain seq x y z
N MET A 1 3.43 -13.32 -1.52
CA MET A 1 4.27 -13.17 -0.30
C MET A 1 3.36 -12.76 0.86
N ARG A 2 3.66 -13.15 2.09
CA ARG A 2 2.85 -12.81 3.27
C ARG A 2 3.71 -12.23 4.39
N LEU A 3 3.21 -11.23 5.13
CA LEU A 3 3.89 -10.61 6.26
C LEU A 3 2.94 -10.51 7.45
N TYR A 4 3.40 -10.97 8.61
CA TYR A 4 2.71 -10.79 9.89
C TYR A 4 3.47 -9.81 10.77
N ARG A 5 2.78 -8.83 11.34
CA ARG A 5 3.37 -7.92 12.34
C ARG A 5 2.48 -7.84 13.57
N ASN A 6 3.14 -7.77 14.72
CA ASN A 6 2.50 -7.55 16.01
C ASN A 6 2.97 -6.22 16.59
N ALA A 7 2.11 -5.55 17.33
CA ALA A 7 2.45 -4.42 18.19
C ALA A 7 2.12 -4.76 19.65
N LYS A 8 2.64 -3.95 20.58
CA LYS A 8 2.25 -4.02 21.98
C LYS A 8 0.85 -3.45 22.14
N ASN A 9 -0.07 -4.22 22.72
CA ASN A 9 -1.37 -3.73 23.13
C ASN A 9 -1.20 -2.74 24.30
N THR A 10 -1.72 -1.53 24.14
CA THR A 10 -1.53 -0.45 25.12
C THR A 10 -2.32 -0.67 26.42
N SER A 11 -3.38 -1.47 26.39
CA SER A 11 -4.26 -1.73 27.54
C SER A 11 -3.72 -2.84 28.45
N ASN A 12 -3.21 -3.93 27.87
CA ASN A 12 -2.80 -5.12 28.65
C ASN A 12 -1.31 -5.49 28.48
N GLY A 13 -0.58 -4.79 27.61
CA GLY A 13 0.85 -5.00 27.39
C GLY A 13 1.22 -6.26 26.59
N LEU A 14 0.25 -7.08 26.21
CA LEU A 14 0.47 -8.30 25.43
C LEU A 14 0.68 -8.00 23.94
N ALA A 15 1.18 -8.98 23.19
CA ALA A 15 1.29 -8.87 21.74
C ALA A 15 -0.10 -8.88 21.09
N MET A 16 -0.33 -7.96 20.16
CA MET A 16 -1.53 -7.87 19.34
C MET A 16 -1.13 -7.85 17.88
N GLN A 17 -1.70 -8.72 17.07
CA GLN A 17 -1.49 -8.71 15.63
C GLN A 17 -2.09 -7.43 15.03
N ILE A 18 -1.26 -6.68 14.31
CA ILE A 18 -1.64 -5.46 13.62
C ILE A 18 -1.61 -5.61 12.10
N ASP A 19 -0.93 -6.63 11.59
CA ASP A 19 -0.93 -6.92 10.16
C ASP A 19 -0.93 -8.41 9.87
N ASP A 20 -1.68 -8.75 8.83
CA ASP A 20 -1.65 -10.01 8.11
C ASP A 20 -1.71 -9.67 6.60
N LEU A 21 -0.58 -9.18 6.08
CA LEU A 21 -0.49 -8.64 4.73
C LEU A 21 -0.27 -9.74 3.71
N THR A 22 -1.10 -9.77 2.67
CA THR A 22 -0.85 -10.53 1.45
C THR A 22 -0.47 -9.57 0.32
N TYR A 23 0.68 -9.82 -0.28
CA TYR A 23 1.20 -9.08 -1.43
C TYR A 23 0.97 -9.87 -2.71
N VAL A 24 0.26 -9.26 -3.66
CA VAL A 24 -0.04 -9.83 -4.98
C VAL A 24 0.83 -9.15 -6.02
N TYR A 25 1.51 -9.94 -6.83
CA TYR A 25 2.42 -9.46 -7.87
C TYR A 25 1.99 -9.94 -9.24
N SER A 26 2.29 -9.13 -10.26
CA SER A 26 2.36 -9.55 -11.66
C SER A 26 3.79 -9.37 -12.14
N GLY A 27 4.52 -10.47 -12.31
CA GLY A 27 5.99 -10.44 -12.47
C GLY A 27 6.65 -9.76 -11.26
N ASN A 28 7.37 -8.67 -11.49
CA ASN A 28 8.02 -7.86 -10.46
C ASN A 28 7.19 -6.65 -10.00
N LYS A 29 5.95 -6.46 -10.50
CA LYS A 29 5.08 -5.33 -10.15
C LYS A 29 4.13 -5.71 -9.03
N LEU A 30 4.12 -4.96 -7.92
CA LEU A 30 3.18 -5.15 -6.81
C LEU A 30 1.82 -4.58 -7.22
N THR A 31 0.82 -5.42 -7.46
CA THR A 31 -0.48 -4.98 -8.00
C THR A 31 -1.53 -4.76 -6.92
N LYS A 32 -1.38 -5.37 -5.73
CA LYS A 32 -2.34 -5.27 -4.64
C LYS A 32 -1.71 -5.68 -3.31
N VAL A 33 -2.10 -5.00 -2.23
CA VAL A 33 -1.85 -5.42 -0.84
C VAL A 33 -3.19 -5.56 -0.14
N THR A 34 -3.41 -6.65 0.57
CA THR A 34 -4.59 -6.83 1.44
C THR A 34 -4.15 -7.14 2.85
N ASP A 35 -4.81 -6.57 3.84
CA ASP A 35 -4.61 -6.90 5.24
C ASP A 35 -5.82 -7.69 5.79
N ALA A 36 -5.58 -8.89 6.32
CA ALA A 36 -6.60 -9.70 6.97
C ALA A 36 -6.71 -9.48 8.49
N SER A 37 -5.82 -8.67 9.08
CA SER A 37 -5.76 -8.40 10.53
C SER A 37 -6.99 -7.65 11.06
N GLN A 38 -7.66 -6.88 10.18
CA GLN A 38 -8.74 -5.96 10.53
C GLN A 38 -8.33 -4.93 11.60
N ASN A 39 -7.04 -4.60 11.69
CA ASN A 39 -6.49 -3.71 12.70
C ASN A 39 -5.91 -2.43 12.07
N TYR A 40 -6.56 -1.29 12.33
CA TYR A 40 -6.17 0.01 11.78
C TYR A 40 -4.84 0.56 12.32
N LEU A 41 -4.21 -0.09 13.30
CA LEU A 41 -2.86 0.26 13.76
C LEU A 41 -1.75 -0.25 12.81
N GLY A 42 -2.07 -1.19 11.93
CA GLY A 42 -1.17 -1.70 10.89
C GLY A 42 -1.38 -1.01 9.55
N TYR A 43 -1.42 -1.81 8.49
CA TYR A 43 -1.67 -1.33 7.14
C TYR A 43 -3.12 -0.88 6.99
N THR A 44 -3.32 0.44 6.98
CA THR A 44 -4.64 1.02 6.74
C THR A 44 -4.99 0.97 5.26
N GLY A 45 -6.25 0.63 4.97
CA GLY A 45 -6.73 0.38 3.61
C GLY A 45 -6.39 -1.01 3.13
N GLY A 46 -6.08 -1.14 1.85
CA GLY A 46 -5.82 -2.42 1.20
C GLY A 46 -6.96 -2.80 0.27
N GLY A 47 -6.68 -3.77 -0.58
CA GLY A 47 -7.63 -4.24 -1.56
C GLY A 47 -7.61 -3.46 -2.87
N ASN A 48 -7.05 -2.25 -2.88
CA ASN A 48 -7.00 -1.40 -4.07
C ASN A 48 -5.93 -1.86 -5.06
N THR A 49 -6.23 -1.69 -6.35
CA THR A 49 -5.27 -1.94 -7.42
C THR A 49 -4.22 -0.84 -7.45
N ILE A 50 -2.95 -1.25 -7.55
CA ILE A 50 -1.81 -0.38 -7.78
C ILE A 50 -1.59 -0.29 -9.29
N GLY A 51 -1.67 0.93 -9.82
CA GLY A 51 -1.55 1.21 -11.25
C GLY A 51 -0.10 1.27 -11.71
N TYR A 52 0.14 0.92 -12.97
CA TYR A 52 1.43 1.04 -13.63
C TYR A 52 1.26 1.54 -15.08
N ASP A 53 2.25 2.26 -15.58
CA ASP A 53 2.37 2.58 -17.00
C ASP A 53 3.08 1.46 -17.78
N LEU A 54 3.20 1.65 -19.11
CA LEU A 54 3.85 0.70 -20.01
C LEU A 54 5.36 0.54 -19.74
N ASN A 55 6.01 1.60 -19.24
CA ASN A 55 7.43 1.59 -18.86
C ASN A 55 7.65 0.89 -17.50
N GLY A 56 6.58 0.58 -16.78
CA GLY A 56 6.63 -0.09 -15.49
C GLY A 56 6.75 0.84 -14.29
N ASN A 57 6.56 2.14 -14.49
CA ASN A 57 6.46 3.09 -13.40
C ASN A 57 5.09 2.96 -12.71
N MET A 58 5.05 3.11 -11.40
CA MET A 58 3.79 3.08 -10.64
C MET A 58 3.00 4.36 -10.90
N THR A 59 1.76 4.28 -11.37
CA THR A 59 0.93 5.45 -11.65
C THR A 59 -0.04 5.79 -10.53
N SER A 60 -0.36 4.85 -9.63
CA SER A 60 -1.22 5.09 -8.47
C SER A 60 -1.00 4.07 -7.36
N HIS A 61 -1.21 4.51 -6.11
CA HIS A 61 -1.28 3.65 -4.93
C HIS A 61 -2.28 4.23 -3.92
N ILE A 62 -3.56 3.88 -4.10
CA ILE A 62 -4.68 4.48 -3.35
C ILE A 62 -4.59 4.20 -1.84
N ASP A 63 -4.13 3.01 -1.44
CA ASP A 63 -3.91 2.65 -0.03
C ASP A 63 -2.87 3.55 0.68
N LYS A 64 -2.05 4.27 -0.10
CA LYS A 64 -1.07 5.25 0.38
C LYS A 64 -1.44 6.68 0.00
N ASN A 65 -2.72 6.91 -0.29
CA ASN A 65 -3.26 8.19 -0.68
C ASN A 65 -2.58 8.78 -1.94
N LEU A 66 -2.01 7.95 -2.81
CA LEU A 66 -1.41 8.39 -4.08
C LEU A 66 -2.39 8.11 -5.23
N LYS A 67 -3.22 9.10 -5.55
CA LYS A 67 -4.20 9.01 -6.63
C LYS A 67 -3.54 8.97 -8.01
N SER A 68 -2.52 9.79 -8.22
CA SER A 68 -1.72 9.76 -9.44
C SER A 68 -0.27 10.11 -9.19
N ILE A 69 0.62 9.44 -9.92
CA ILE A 69 2.05 9.73 -9.99
C ILE A 69 2.39 9.99 -11.45
N SER A 70 3.02 11.14 -11.72
CA SER A 70 3.46 11.50 -13.07
C SER A 70 4.98 11.47 -13.16
N TYR A 71 5.48 11.19 -14.36
CA TYR A 71 6.90 11.00 -14.64
C TYR A 71 7.37 11.92 -15.76
N ASN A 72 8.66 12.26 -15.74
CA ASN A 72 9.31 12.94 -16.86
C ASN A 72 9.81 11.93 -17.91
N HIS A 73 10.43 12.42 -18.98
CA HIS A 73 10.97 11.60 -20.07
C HIS A 73 12.09 10.62 -19.65
N LEU A 74 12.63 10.75 -18.43
CA LEU A 74 13.65 9.86 -17.85
C LEU A 74 13.04 8.81 -16.89
N ASN A 75 11.72 8.66 -16.87
CA ASN A 75 11.00 7.80 -15.91
C ASN A 75 11.26 8.18 -14.44
N LEU A 76 11.54 9.47 -14.16
CA LEU A 76 11.68 9.97 -12.80
C LEU A 76 10.35 10.61 -12.35
N PRO A 77 9.85 10.32 -11.13
CA PRO A 77 8.66 10.98 -10.60
C PRO A 77 8.84 12.50 -10.58
N ASN A 78 7.87 13.24 -11.11
CA ASN A 78 7.92 14.71 -11.16
C ASN A 78 6.77 15.38 -10.41
N SER A 79 5.66 14.66 -10.15
CA SER A 79 4.51 15.20 -9.42
C SER A 79 3.61 14.08 -8.89
N PHE A 80 2.87 14.40 -7.83
CA PHE A 80 1.96 13.50 -7.16
C PHE A 80 0.63 14.21 -6.90
N LYS A 81 -0.49 13.48 -7.01
CA LYS A 81 -1.79 13.95 -6.54
C LYS A 81 -2.30 13.02 -5.47
N SER A 82 -2.71 13.60 -4.35
CA SER A 82 -3.37 12.85 -3.30
C SER A 82 -4.85 12.64 -3.62
N ASN A 83 -5.48 11.66 -2.97
CA ASN A 83 -6.93 11.57 -2.99
C ASN A 83 -7.46 12.80 -2.23
N SER A 84 -8.15 13.72 -2.91
CA SER A 84 -8.76 14.87 -2.26
C SER A 84 -9.80 14.36 -1.26
N THR A 85 -9.51 14.49 0.03
CA THR A 85 -10.53 14.47 1.08
C THR A 85 -11.35 15.76 0.90
N GLY A 86 -12.59 15.61 0.43
CA GLY A 86 -13.61 16.63 0.65
C GLY A 86 -14.02 16.63 2.11
#